data_AF-A0A1I3ZNE8-F1
#
_entry.id   AF-A0A1I3ZNE8-F1
#
_cell.length_a   1.000
_cell.length_b   1.000
_cell.length_c   1.000
_cell.angle_alpha   90.00
_cell.angle_beta   90.00
_cell.angle_gamma   90.00
#
_symmetry.space_group_name_H-M   'P 1'
#
loop_
_entity.id
_entity.type
_entity.pdbx_description
1 polymer ?
#
loop_
_entity_poly.entity_id
_entity_poly.type
_entity_poly.pdbx_seq_one_letter_code
_entity_poly.pdbx_strand_id
1 'polypeptide(L)'
;MIKSMDVLLRQWGQERAEPAREASVRSPLGDTEQWMGGGRSTGGSAGLGLASEYAQYSRVYQLVDEALQSLSDLREEGGLGGRGAVLYTLAKVRYVHVGEAPSVAAQLKELGISERTYRAQVDELHQALAVRLKGALRAGLAA
;
A
#
# COMPACT_ATOMS: atom_id res chain seq x y z
N MET A 1 -14.01 -6.11 3.75
CA MET A 1 -12.74 -6.25 3.01
C MET A 1 -12.35 -4.95 2.30
N ILE A 2 -13.21 -4.38 1.44
CA ILE A 2 -12.94 -3.14 0.67
C ILE A 2 -12.59 -1.92 1.57
N LYS A 3 -13.32 -1.70 2.67
CA LYS A 3 -13.03 -0.58 3.60
C LYS A 3 -11.63 -0.65 4.23
N SER A 4 -11.19 -1.84 4.64
CA SER A 4 -9.86 -2.05 5.23
C SER A 4 -8.75 -1.82 4.21
N MET A 5 -8.96 -2.22 2.95
CA MET A 5 -7.99 -1.99 1.88
C MET A 5 -7.87 -0.50 1.52
N ASP A 6 -8.99 0.23 1.50
CA ASP A 6 -8.99 1.68 1.27
C ASP A 6 -8.18 2.42 2.34
N VAL A 7 -8.23 1.98 3.60
CA VAL A 7 -7.41 2.54 4.70
C VAL A 7 -5.92 2.28 4.48
N LEU A 8 -5.53 1.05 4.13
CA LEU A 8 -4.14 0.69 3.86
C LEU A 8 -3.56 1.49 2.68
N LEU A 9 -4.33 1.61 1.59
CA LEU A 9 -3.92 2.37 0.41
C LEU A 9 -3.82 3.88 0.69
N ARG A 10 -4.70 4.43 1.53
CA ARG A 10 -4.56 5.82 1.99
C ARG A 10 -3.29 6.00 2.80
N GLN A 11 -3.00 5.11 3.74
CA GLN A 11 -1.76 5.17 4.54
C GLN A 11 -0.53 5.08 3.63
N TRP A 12 -0.49 4.09 2.73
CA TRP A 12 0.56 3.96 1.73
C TRP A 12 0.73 5.24 0.90
N GLY A 13 -0.37 5.82 0.43
CA GLY A 13 -0.34 7.02 -0.40
C GLY A 13 0.14 8.28 0.33
N GLN A 14 -0.19 8.41 1.62
CA GLN A 14 0.29 9.49 2.48
C GLN A 14 1.79 9.36 2.76
N GLU A 15 2.25 8.17 3.15
CA GLU A 15 3.68 7.90 3.39
C GLU A 15 4.49 8.11 2.10
N ARG A 16 3.92 7.78 0.93
CA ARG A 16 4.55 8.02 -0.38
C ARG A 16 4.61 9.49 -0.77
N ALA A 17 3.60 10.28 -0.42
CA ALA A 17 3.52 11.70 -0.78
C ALA A 17 4.39 12.58 0.12
N GLU A 18 4.52 12.22 1.39
CA GLU A 18 5.32 12.96 2.38
C GLU A 18 6.27 12.00 3.13
N PRO A 19 7.39 11.59 2.50
CA PRO A 19 8.34 10.63 3.10
C PRO A 19 9.04 11.16 4.36
N ALA A 20 8.87 12.44 4.71
CA ALA A 20 9.48 13.08 5.88
C ALA A 20 8.54 13.22 7.10
N ARG A 21 7.28 12.74 7.02
CA ARG A 21 6.25 12.94 8.06
C ARG A 21 6.21 11.87 9.17
N GLU A 22 7.24 11.05 9.32
CA GLU A 22 7.31 9.98 10.31
C GLU A 22 7.36 10.45 11.77
N ALA A 23 7.57 11.74 12.05
CA ALA A 23 7.72 12.21 13.42
C ALA A 23 6.42 12.32 14.25
N SER A 24 5.22 12.11 13.68
CA SER A 24 4.00 12.28 14.48
C SER A 24 2.81 11.43 14.03
N VAL A 25 3.02 10.12 13.84
CA VAL A 25 1.90 9.20 13.69
C VAL A 25 1.39 8.79 15.08
N ARG A 26 0.27 9.41 15.49
CA ARG A 26 -0.65 8.85 16.48
C ARG A 26 -0.88 7.37 16.15
N SER A 27 -0.41 6.49 17.03
CA SER A 27 -0.61 5.04 16.93
C SER A 27 -2.07 4.68 16.64
N PRO A 28 -2.37 4.06 15.49
CA PRO A 28 -3.50 3.17 15.33
C PRO A 28 -3.10 1.72 15.68
N LEU A 29 -1.89 1.51 16.24
CA LEU A 29 -1.29 0.21 16.57
C LEU A 29 -2.02 -0.59 17.66
N GLY A 30 -3.20 -0.14 18.11
CA GLY A 30 -4.08 -0.94 18.94
C GLY A 30 -4.74 -2.12 18.20
N ASP A 31 -4.79 -2.09 16.86
CA ASP A 31 -5.51 -3.11 16.08
C ASP A 31 -4.60 -4.02 15.21
N THR A 32 -3.33 -3.68 14.99
CA THR A 32 -2.43 -4.53 14.18
C THR A 32 -2.12 -5.88 14.82
N GLU A 33 -2.17 -5.95 16.15
CA GLU A 33 -2.00 -7.22 16.90
C GLU A 33 -3.15 -8.20 16.65
N GLN A 34 -4.33 -7.71 16.26
CA GLN A 34 -5.48 -8.54 15.88
C GLN A 34 -5.29 -9.20 14.50
N TRP A 35 -4.41 -8.65 13.64
CA TRP A 35 -4.16 -9.17 12.29
C TRP A 35 -2.88 -9.99 12.17
N MET A 36 -1.87 -9.70 12.98
CA MET A 36 -0.56 -10.36 12.96
C MET A 36 -0.30 -11.04 14.29
N GLY A 37 -0.92 -12.20 14.52
CA GLY A 37 -0.76 -13.01 15.73
C GLY A 37 0.64 -12.90 16.33
N GLY A 38 0.69 -12.41 17.57
CA GLY A 38 1.81 -11.65 18.11
C GLY A 38 3.17 -12.36 18.14
N GLY A 39 4.22 -11.54 18.20
CA GLY A 39 5.59 -11.97 18.38
C GLY A 39 6.48 -10.82 18.84
N ARG A 40 6.95 -10.88 20.09
CA ARG A 40 7.88 -9.93 20.71
C ARG A 40 9.27 -10.02 20.04
N SER A 41 9.99 -8.91 19.95
CA SER A 41 11.46 -8.95 20.07
C SER A 41 12.04 -7.61 20.52
N THR A 42 12.90 -7.72 21.52
CA THR A 42 13.64 -6.69 22.25
C THR A 42 15.09 -6.64 21.77
N GLY A 43 15.62 -5.42 21.60
CA GLY A 43 16.99 -5.06 21.99
C GLY A 43 18.07 -4.99 20.91
N GLY A 44 18.90 -3.93 20.98
CA GLY A 44 20.30 -3.94 20.52
C GLY A 44 20.73 -2.78 19.61
N SER A 45 21.26 -1.71 20.19
CA SER A 45 21.84 -0.54 19.52
C SER A 45 23.23 -0.80 18.91
N ALA A 46 23.53 -0.18 17.75
CA ALA A 46 24.75 0.63 17.50
C ALA A 46 24.91 1.01 16.01
N GLY A 47 24.82 2.32 15.73
CA GLY A 47 25.55 3.02 14.65
C GLY A 47 25.09 2.80 13.20
N LEU A 48 24.06 3.50 12.72
CA LEU A 48 23.80 3.65 11.27
C LEU A 48 23.02 4.94 10.96
N GLY A 49 23.67 6.11 10.99
CA GLY A 49 23.04 7.43 10.78
C GLY A 49 22.44 7.71 9.38
N LEU A 50 22.46 6.73 8.48
CA LEU A 50 21.80 6.77 7.17
C LEU A 50 20.89 5.54 6.96
N ALA A 51 21.23 4.36 7.51
CA ALA A 51 20.28 3.25 7.55
C ALA A 51 19.11 3.52 8.52
N SER A 52 19.28 4.43 9.49
CA SER A 52 18.20 4.91 10.35
C SER A 52 17.21 5.82 9.63
N GLU A 53 17.54 6.43 8.49
CA GLU A 53 16.60 7.24 7.67
C GLU A 53 15.74 6.35 6.75
N TYR A 54 16.18 5.14 6.44
CA TYR A 54 15.44 4.16 5.62
C TYR A 54 14.80 3.02 6.43
N ALA A 55 15.18 2.85 7.71
CA ALA A 55 14.59 1.87 8.62
C ALA A 55 13.23 2.30 9.21
N GLN A 56 12.74 3.50 8.88
CA GLN A 56 11.56 4.08 9.52
C GLN A 56 10.26 3.91 8.70
N TYR A 57 10.35 3.55 7.41
CA TYR A 57 9.17 3.28 6.58
C TYR A 57 8.32 2.18 7.20
N SER A 58 7.02 2.45 7.38
CA SER A 58 6.08 1.49 7.96
C SER A 58 6.16 0.16 7.21
N ARG A 59 6.21 -0.96 7.94
CA ARG A 59 6.15 -2.32 7.37
C ARG A 59 4.94 -2.48 6.43
N VAL A 60 3.86 -1.74 6.70
CA VAL A 60 2.66 -1.68 5.87
C VAL A 60 2.92 -1.01 4.52
N TYR A 61 3.65 0.11 4.48
CA TYR A 61 4.02 0.78 3.22
C TYR A 61 4.83 -0.15 2.34
N GLN A 62 5.88 -0.79 2.88
CA GLN A 62 6.73 -1.72 2.12
C GLN A 62 5.91 -2.87 1.53
N LEU A 63 5.08 -3.52 2.36
CA LEU A 63 4.22 -4.63 1.91
C LEU A 63 3.23 -4.21 0.81
N VAL A 64 2.61 -3.04 0.94
CA VAL A 64 1.66 -2.54 -0.06
C VAL A 64 2.39 -2.13 -1.34
N ASP A 65 3.55 -1.49 -1.24
CA ASP A 65 4.33 -1.05 -2.39
C ASP A 65 4.88 -2.24 -3.19
N GLU A 66 5.47 -3.23 -2.51
CA GLU A 66 5.91 -4.48 -3.12
C GLU A 66 4.75 -5.23 -3.77
N ALA A 67 3.60 -5.33 -3.09
CA ALA A 67 2.44 -5.99 -3.65
C ALA A 67 1.91 -5.27 -4.91
N LEU A 68 1.86 -3.94 -4.91
CA LEU A 68 1.46 -3.15 -6.07
C LEU A 68 2.46 -3.29 -7.24
N GLN A 69 3.76 -3.29 -6.96
CA GLN A 69 4.80 -3.51 -7.96
C GLN A 69 4.69 -4.94 -8.56
N SER A 70 4.52 -5.96 -7.72
CA SER A 70 4.37 -7.36 -8.16
C SER A 70 3.15 -7.58 -9.06
N LEU A 71 2.07 -6.79 -8.89
CA LEU A 71 0.91 -6.86 -9.78
C LEU A 71 1.28 -6.41 -11.20
N SER A 72 2.18 -5.43 -11.33
CA SER A 72 2.62 -4.89 -12.62
C SER A 72 3.68 -5.75 -13.31
N ASP A 73 4.35 -6.64 -12.60
CA ASP A 73 5.33 -7.55 -13.18
C ASP A 73 4.64 -8.74 -13.87
N LEU A 74 5.02 -9.01 -15.12
CA LEU A 74 4.54 -10.16 -15.90
C LEU A 74 5.25 -11.47 -15.55
N ARG A 75 6.44 -11.38 -14.94
CA ARG A 75 7.28 -12.53 -14.60
C ARG A 75 6.89 -13.16 -13.26
N GLU A 76 6.20 -12.39 -12.43
CA GLU A 76 5.67 -12.83 -11.13
C GLU A 76 4.44 -13.72 -11.30
N GLU A 77 4.34 -14.79 -10.51
CA GLU A 77 3.18 -15.66 -10.52
C GLU A 77 1.93 -14.88 -10.08
N GLY A 78 0.86 -14.93 -10.89
CA GLY A 78 -0.34 -14.11 -10.69
C GLY A 78 -0.14 -12.62 -11.05
N GLY A 79 0.93 -12.27 -11.77
CA GLY A 79 1.16 -10.94 -12.32
C GLY A 79 0.10 -10.55 -13.33
N LEU A 80 -0.35 -9.29 -13.29
CA LEU A 80 -1.35 -8.76 -14.22
C LEU A 80 -0.71 -7.95 -15.35
N GLY A 81 0.61 -7.74 -15.31
CA GLY A 81 1.37 -7.05 -16.34
C GLY A 81 0.84 -5.66 -16.66
N GLY A 82 0.52 -5.41 -17.93
CA GLY A 82 -0.06 -4.13 -18.37
C GLY A 82 -1.34 -3.76 -17.62
N ARG A 83 -2.15 -4.76 -17.21
CA ARG A 83 -3.32 -4.50 -16.36
C ARG A 83 -2.90 -4.10 -14.94
N GLY A 84 -1.90 -4.75 -14.37
CA GLY A 84 -1.32 -4.37 -13.09
C GLY A 84 -0.72 -2.97 -13.09
N ALA A 85 -0.07 -2.56 -14.18
CA ALA A 85 0.43 -1.21 -14.37
C ALA A 85 -0.71 -0.16 -14.38
N VAL A 86 -1.86 -0.49 -14.99
CA VAL A 86 -3.06 0.36 -14.94
C VAL A 86 -3.59 0.47 -13.51
N LEU A 87 -3.67 -0.64 -12.77
CA LEU A 87 -4.12 -0.63 -11.38
C LEU A 87 -3.17 0.13 -10.46
N TYR A 88 -1.85 0.01 -10.69
CA TYR A 88 -0.85 0.79 -9.96
C TYR A 88 -0.95 2.28 -10.25
N THR A 89 -1.17 2.65 -11.52
CA THR A 89 -1.42 4.04 -11.92
C THR A 89 -2.67 4.60 -11.24
N LEU A 90 -3.77 3.83 -11.23
CA LEU A 90 -4.98 4.18 -10.52
C LEU A 90 -4.73 4.39 -9.01
N ALA A 91 -3.96 3.51 -8.38
CA ALA A 91 -3.62 3.64 -6.96
C ALA A 91 -2.87 4.94 -6.67
N LYS A 92 -1.90 5.30 -7.52
CA LYS A 92 -1.18 6.58 -7.41
C LYS A 92 -2.12 7.79 -7.54
N VAL A 93 -2.95 7.82 -8.57
CA VAL A 93 -3.89 8.94 -8.85
C VAL A 93 -4.95 9.08 -7.76
N ARG A 94 -5.28 8.01 -7.04
CA ARG A 94 -6.33 8.05 -6.01
C ARG A 94 -5.82 8.31 -4.61
N TYR A 95 -4.60 7.87 -4.28
CA TYR A 95 -4.12 7.83 -2.90
C TYR A 95 -2.86 8.67 -2.65
N VAL A 96 -2.05 8.97 -3.66
CA VAL A 96 -0.76 9.67 -3.50
C VAL A 96 -0.94 11.16 -3.77
N HIS A 97 -1.17 11.94 -2.70
CA HIS A 97 -1.39 13.38 -2.79
C HIS A 97 -0.69 14.12 -1.67
N VAL A 98 -0.03 15.23 -2.02
CA VAL A 98 0.45 16.23 -1.06
C VAL A 98 -0.70 17.21 -0.82
N GLY A 99 -1.26 17.22 0.39
CA GLY A 99 -2.39 18.09 0.75
C GLY A 99 -3.78 17.45 0.52
N GLU A 100 -4.73 18.23 0.03
CA GLU A 100 -6.12 17.78 -0.15
C GLU A 100 -6.25 16.77 -1.31
N ALA A 101 -7.01 15.70 -1.09
CA ALA A 101 -7.25 14.69 -2.12
C ALA A 101 -8.07 15.30 -3.27
N PRO A 102 -7.67 15.07 -4.54
CA PRO A 102 -8.40 15.56 -5.70
C PRO A 102 -9.82 14.96 -5.73
N SER A 103 -10.78 15.75 -6.20
CA SER A 103 -12.15 15.27 -6.38
C SER A 103 -12.20 14.07 -7.34
N VAL A 104 -13.21 13.21 -7.18
CA VAL A 104 -13.39 12.05 -8.08
C VAL A 104 -13.48 12.51 -9.54
N ALA A 105 -14.11 13.65 -9.82
CA ALA A 105 -14.19 14.22 -11.16
C ALA A 105 -12.81 14.57 -11.74
N ALA A 106 -11.90 15.12 -10.92
CA ALA A 106 -10.52 15.41 -11.33
C ALA A 106 -9.74 14.11 -11.61
N GLN A 107 -9.89 13.10 -10.75
CA GLN A 107 -9.26 11.79 -10.94
C GLN A 107 -9.75 11.09 -12.23
N LEU A 108 -11.06 11.13 -12.51
CA LEU A 108 -11.65 10.56 -13.74
C LEU A 108 -11.10 11.26 -14.98
N LYS A 109 -10.96 12.58 -14.92
CA LYS A 109 -10.38 13.39 -16.01
C LYS A 109 -8.92 13.05 -16.24
N GLU A 110 -8.14 12.91 -15.18
CA GLU A 110 -6.71 12.55 -15.25
C GLU A 110 -6.50 11.16 -15.85
N LEU A 111 -7.34 10.19 -15.46
CA LEU A 111 -7.27 8.82 -15.98
C LEU A 111 -7.90 8.66 -17.36
N GLY A 112 -8.71 9.63 -17.82
CA GLY A 112 -9.41 9.57 -19.10
C GLY A 112 -10.44 8.43 -19.18
N ILE A 113 -11.07 8.04 -18.05
CA ILE A 113 -12.00 6.91 -17.97
C ILE A 113 -13.39 7.32 -17.46
N SER A 114 -14.39 6.50 -17.79
CA SER A 114 -15.75 6.67 -17.26
C SER A 114 -15.82 6.35 -15.76
N GLU A 115 -16.82 6.91 -15.06
CA GLU A 115 -17.05 6.59 -13.65
C GLU A 115 -17.30 5.10 -13.41
N ARG A 116 -18.03 4.43 -14.31
CA ARG A 116 -18.26 2.98 -14.23
C ARG A 116 -16.95 2.21 -14.32
N THR A 117 -16.09 2.56 -15.27
CA THR A 117 -14.77 1.95 -15.45
C THR A 117 -13.90 2.18 -14.22
N TYR A 118 -13.91 3.40 -13.67
CA TYR A 118 -13.16 3.74 -12.47
C TYR A 118 -13.59 2.91 -11.26
N ARG A 119 -14.90 2.80 -10.99
CA ARG A 119 -15.42 1.98 -9.89
C ARG A 119 -15.01 0.52 -10.04
N ALA A 120 -15.15 -0.04 -11.24
CA ALA A 120 -14.73 -1.42 -11.53
C ALA A 120 -13.22 -1.63 -11.30
N GLN A 121 -12.38 -0.68 -11.74
CA GLN A 121 -10.93 -0.76 -11.55
C GLN A 121 -10.52 -0.60 -10.07
N VAL A 122 -11.25 0.19 -9.28
CA VAL A 122 -11.02 0.31 -7.83
C VAL A 122 -11.35 -1.00 -7.13
N ASP A 123 -12.49 -1.62 -7.46
CA ASP A 123 -12.86 -2.91 -6.90
C ASP A 123 -11.84 -4.00 -7.28
N GLU A 124 -11.40 -4.01 -8.54
CA GLU A 124 -10.35 -4.92 -9.02
C GLU A 124 -9.01 -4.71 -8.30
N LEU A 125 -8.59 -3.45 -8.12
CA LEU A 125 -7.39 -3.10 -7.35
C LEU A 125 -7.49 -3.67 -5.93
N HIS A 126 -8.61 -3.47 -5.25
CA HIS A 126 -8.79 -3.95 -3.88
C HIS A 126 -8.77 -5.47 -3.79
N GLN A 127 -9.37 -6.17 -4.76
CA GLN A 127 -9.37 -7.63 -4.82
C GLN A 127 -7.97 -8.19 -5.10
N ALA A 128 -7.30 -7.67 -6.13
CA ALA A 128 -5.96 -8.11 -6.52
C ALA A 128 -4.95 -7.92 -5.39
N LEU A 129 -4.99 -6.75 -4.73
CA LEU A 129 -4.12 -6.45 -3.60
C LEU A 129 -4.43 -7.33 -2.39
N ALA A 130 -5.71 -7.62 -2.11
CA ALA A 130 -6.09 -8.51 -1.01
C ALA A 130 -5.58 -9.94 -1.21
N VAL A 131 -5.58 -10.45 -2.45
CA VAL A 131 -5.03 -11.78 -2.78
C VAL A 131 -3.53 -11.79 -2.54
N ARG A 132 -2.81 -10.78 -3.05
CA ARG A 132 -1.35 -10.67 -2.89
C ARG A 132 -0.91 -10.57 -1.43
N LEU A 133 -1.53 -9.66 -0.67
CA LEU A 133 -1.18 -9.48 0.75
C LEU A 133 -1.47 -10.73 1.58
N LYS A 134 -2.57 -11.45 1.31
CA LYS A 134 -2.85 -12.74 1.98
C LYS A 134 -1.81 -13.80 1.62
N GLY A 135 -1.34 -13.84 0.37
CA GLY A 135 -0.28 -14.73 -0.07
C GLY A 135 1.04 -14.43 0.66
N ALA A 136 1.45 -13.17 0.69
CA ALA A 136 2.67 -12.73 1.38
C ALA A 136 2.62 -13.04 2.89
N LEU A 137 1.49 -12.78 3.55
CA LEU A 137 1.30 -13.11 4.97
C LEU A 137 1.39 -14.61 5.23
N ARG A 138 0.80 -15.45 4.36
CA ARG A 138 0.89 -16.91 4.48
C ARG A 138 2.31 -17.42 4.28
N ALA A 139 3.04 -16.88 3.31
CA ALA A 139 4.43 -17.25 3.06
C ALA A 139 5.34 -16.85 4.23
N GLY A 140 5.13 -15.65 4.80
CA GLY A 140 5.88 -15.18 5.97
C GLY A 140 5.56 -15.91 7.28
N LEU A 141 4.38 -16.55 7.39
CA LEU A 141 4.03 -17.41 8.53
C LEU A 141 4.52 -18.87 8.36
N ALA A 142 4.91 -19.26 7.14
CA ALA A 142 5.41 -20.59 6.82
C ALA A 142 6.95 -20.68 6.77
N ALA A 143 7.64 -19.54 6.91
CA ALA A 143 9.10 -19.40 6.96
C ALA A 143 9.57 -19.25 8.41
#